data_AF-A0A2H1WXT5-F1
#
_entry.id   AF-A0A2H1WXT5-F1
#
_cell.length_a   1.000
_cell.length_b   1.000
_cell.length_c   1.000
_cell.angle_alpha   90.00
_cell.angle_beta   90.00
_cell.angle_gamma   90.00
#
_symmetry.space_group_name_H-M   'P 1'
#
loop_
_entity.id
_entity.type
_entity.pdbx_description
1 polymer ?
#
loop_
_entity_poly.entity_id
_entity_poly.type
_entity_poly.pdbx_seq_one_letter_code
_entity_poly.pdbx_strand_id
1 'polypeptide(L)'
;MRRRPLPPVREEVTNSKSWRTLCESEWVVYTLVASVGALTYANSLGGEFVHDDIPAIVSNSDVNGGNNVLQVFRNDFWGTPMSDHNSHKSYRPLTTLSF
;
A
#
# COMPACT_ATOMS: atom_id res chain seq x y z
N MET A 1 30.72 -57.71 -25.32
CA MET A 1 30.92 -56.28 -25.04
C MET A 1 30.38 -55.95 -23.65
N ARG A 2 31.26 -55.66 -22.68
CA ARG A 2 30.86 -55.26 -21.31
C ARG A 2 30.43 -53.78 -21.35
N ARG A 3 29.15 -53.49 -21.15
CA ARG A 3 28.65 -52.11 -21.05
C ARG A 3 29.18 -51.52 -19.73
N ARG A 4 29.87 -50.37 -19.81
CA ARG A 4 30.25 -49.60 -18.62
C ARG A 4 28.96 -49.04 -17.98
N PRO A 5 28.78 -49.12 -16.66
CA PRO A 5 27.65 -48.48 -16.01
C PRO A 5 27.81 -46.96 -16.13
N LEU A 6 26.73 -46.28 -16.51
CA LEU A 6 26.68 -44.83 -16.54
C LEU A 6 26.76 -44.30 -15.10
N PRO A 7 27.42 -43.15 -14.87
CA PRO A 7 27.40 -42.51 -13.56
C PRO A 7 25.95 -42.19 -13.18
N PRO A 8 25.57 -42.31 -11.89
CA PRO A 8 24.23 -41.97 -11.45
C PRO A 8 23.97 -40.49 -11.78
N VAL A 9 22.94 -40.25 -12.59
CA VAL A 9 22.40 -38.90 -12.82
C VAL A 9 21.95 -38.39 -11.45
N ARG A 10 22.56 -37.30 -10.98
CA ARG A 10 22.14 -36.64 -9.75
C ARG A 10 20.74 -36.07 -9.98
N GLU A 11 19.75 -36.83 -9.55
CA GLU A 11 18.34 -36.47 -9.66
C GLU A 11 18.08 -35.16 -8.88
N GLU A 12 17.61 -34.13 -9.59
CA GLU A 12 17.29 -32.79 -9.06
C GLU A 12 16.00 -32.78 -8.20
N VAL A 13 15.73 -33.90 -7.52
CA VAL A 13 14.48 -34.20 -6.79
C VAL A 13 14.31 -33.32 -5.55
N THR A 14 15.40 -32.76 -5.03
CA THR A 14 15.36 -31.81 -3.91
C THR A 14 14.75 -30.46 -4.28
N ASN A 15 14.96 -29.99 -5.52
CA ASN A 15 14.54 -28.67 -5.95
C ASN A 15 13.01 -28.60 -6.13
N SER A 16 12.42 -29.59 -6.80
CA SER A 16 10.97 -29.63 -7.08
C SER A 16 10.09 -29.80 -5.84
N LYS A 17 10.57 -30.53 -4.82
CA LYS A 17 9.88 -30.66 -3.53
C LYS A 17 9.92 -29.35 -2.74
N SER A 18 11.05 -28.65 -2.78
CA SER A 18 11.24 -27.37 -2.09
C SER A 18 10.27 -26.29 -2.59
N TRP A 19 10.10 -26.14 -3.91
CA TRP A 19 9.16 -25.15 -4.47
C TRP A 19 7.71 -25.44 -4.13
N ARG A 20 7.32 -26.72 -4.06
CA ARG A 20 5.95 -27.11 -3.66
C ARG A 20 5.68 -26.76 -2.20
N THR A 21 6.60 -27.08 -1.30
CA THR A 21 6.47 -26.74 0.13
C THR A 21 6.44 -25.22 0.37
N LEU A 22 7.18 -24.44 -0.42
CA LEU A 22 7.14 -22.97 -0.35
C LEU A 22 5.78 -22.42 -0.84
N CYS A 23 5.25 -22.95 -1.93
CA CYS A 23 3.93 -22.56 -2.45
C CYS A 23 2.76 -23.02 -1.59
N GLU A 24 2.94 -24.06 -0.76
CA GLU A 24 1.94 -24.53 0.22
C GLU A 24 1.94 -23.71 1.51
N SER A 25 2.98 -22.91 1.77
CA SER A 25 3.03 -22.04 2.95
C SER A 25 2.31 -20.72 2.67
N GLU A 26 1.10 -20.57 3.23
CA GLU A 26 0.28 -19.36 3.08
C GLU A 26 1.04 -18.09 3.50
N TRP A 27 1.86 -18.16 4.56
CA TRP A 27 2.68 -17.04 5.02
C TRP A 27 3.75 -16.61 4.02
N VAL A 28 4.36 -17.56 3.30
CA VAL A 28 5.33 -17.25 2.24
C VAL A 28 4.62 -16.58 1.07
N VAL A 29 3.44 -17.08 0.69
CA VAL A 29 2.62 -16.47 -0.35
C VAL A 29 2.20 -15.05 0.03
N TYR A 30 1.66 -14.84 1.23
CA TYR A 30 1.25 -13.51 1.70
C TYR A 30 2.42 -12.54 1.78
N THR A 31 3.56 -12.99 2.30
CA THR A 31 4.77 -12.17 2.39
C THR A 31 5.28 -11.80 1.00
N LEU A 32 5.26 -12.73 0.05
CA LEU A 32 5.67 -12.46 -1.33
C LEU A 32 4.74 -11.44 -1.98
N VAL A 33 3.42 -11.62 -1.88
CA VAL A 33 2.42 -10.69 -2.44
C VAL A 33 2.57 -9.29 -1.83
N ALA A 34 2.67 -9.20 -0.50
CA ALA A 34 2.88 -7.92 0.19
C ALA A 34 4.21 -7.26 -0.24
N SER A 35 5.29 -8.04 -0.35
CA SER A 35 6.60 -7.52 -0.75
C SER A 35 6.60 -7.02 -2.18
N VAL A 36 5.99 -7.76 -3.11
CA VAL A 36 5.87 -7.32 -4.52
C VAL A 36 5.09 -6.02 -4.59
N GLY A 37 3.94 -5.93 -3.92
CA GLY A 37 3.15 -4.70 -3.86
C GLY A 37 3.94 -3.53 -3.28
N ALA A 38 4.61 -3.72 -2.13
CA ALA A 38 5.42 -2.69 -1.51
C ALA A 38 6.57 -2.22 -2.42
N LEU A 39 7.31 -3.16 -3.04
CA LEU A 39 8.44 -2.85 -3.90
C LEU A 39 8.02 -2.12 -5.19
N THR A 40 6.86 -2.43 -5.77
CA THR A 40 6.36 -1.71 -6.95
C THR A 40 6.07 -0.24 -6.71
N TYR A 41 5.78 0.14 -5.47
CA TYR A 41 5.54 1.54 -5.06
C TYR A 41 6.68 2.13 -4.22
N ALA A 42 7.76 1.39 -3.96
CA ALA A 42 8.86 1.88 -3.12
C ALA A 42 9.53 3.14 -3.71
N ASN A 43 9.53 3.26 -5.04
CA ASN A 43 10.06 4.43 -5.75
C ASN A 43 9.20 5.70 -5.57
N SER A 44 7.96 5.60 -5.06
CA SER A 44 7.10 6.75 -4.80
C SER A 44 7.17 7.26 -3.36
N LEU A 45 7.93 6.60 -2.46
CA LEU A 45 8.03 7.00 -1.05
C LEU A 45 8.66 8.39 -0.84
N GLY A 46 9.51 8.83 -1.78
CA GLY A 46 10.09 10.18 -1.80
C GLY A 46 9.37 11.13 -2.77
N GLY A 47 8.14 10.80 -3.17
CA GLY A 47 7.33 11.67 -4.01
C GLY A 47 6.80 12.89 -3.26
N GLU A 48 6.59 13.97 -3.99
CA GLU A 48 5.92 15.18 -3.48
C GLU A 48 4.40 15.00 -3.44
N PHE A 49 3.72 15.85 -2.68
CA PHE A 49 2.26 15.94 -2.69
C PHE A 49 1.75 16.44 -4.04
N VAL A 50 0.77 15.75 -4.60
CA VAL A 50 0.19 16.06 -5.92
C VAL A 50 -1.32 16.24 -5.82
N HIS A 51 -1.95 16.76 -6.89
CA HIS A 51 -3.40 16.87 -7.12
C HIS A 51 -4.31 16.90 -5.88
N ASP A 52 -4.67 15.74 -5.31
CA ASP A 52 -5.60 15.63 -4.16
C ASP A 52 -4.90 15.85 -2.81
N ASP A 53 -3.63 15.52 -2.68
CA ASP A 53 -2.87 15.72 -1.43
C ASP A 53 -2.73 17.20 -1.09
N ILE A 54 -2.60 18.05 -2.11
CA ILE A 54 -2.46 19.50 -1.95
C ILE A 54 -3.68 20.09 -1.22
N PRO A 55 -4.92 19.96 -1.72
CA PRO A 55 -6.11 20.45 -1.04
C PRO A 55 -6.46 19.67 0.23
N ALA A 56 -6.13 18.38 0.33
CA ALA A 56 -6.48 17.59 1.51
C ALA A 56 -5.55 17.83 2.71
N ILE A 57 -4.25 18.07 2.47
CA ILE A 57 -3.20 18.12 3.50
C ILE A 57 -2.56 19.51 3.55
N VAL A 58 -2.02 19.99 2.43
CA VAL A 58 -1.16 21.19 2.40
C VAL A 58 -1.97 22.46 2.66
N SER A 59 -3.05 22.67 1.90
CA SER A 59 -3.89 23.87 2.03
C SER A 59 -5.06 23.71 2.98
N ASN A 60 -5.26 22.52 3.58
CA ASN A 60 -6.38 22.26 4.46
C ASN A 60 -6.13 22.83 5.87
N SER A 61 -6.88 23.87 6.22
CA SER A 61 -6.80 24.49 7.55
C SER A 61 -7.20 23.56 8.70
N ASP A 62 -7.97 22.51 8.42
CA ASP A 62 -8.35 21.50 9.42
C ASP A 62 -7.21 20.53 9.74
N VAL A 63 -6.25 20.37 8.83
CA VAL A 63 -5.08 19.49 8.99
C VAL A 63 -3.87 20.26 9.52
N ASN A 64 -3.59 21.44 8.95
CA ASN A 64 -2.40 22.21 9.30
C ASN A 64 -2.52 23.02 10.61
N GLY A 65 -3.63 22.91 11.33
CA GLY A 65 -3.88 23.61 12.59
C GLY A 65 -4.33 25.07 12.45
N GLY A 66 -4.65 25.51 11.22
CA GLY A 66 -5.23 26.84 10.98
C GLY A 66 -6.65 27.00 11.56
N ASN A 67 -7.40 25.90 11.65
CA ASN A 67 -8.73 25.85 12.25
C ASN A 67 -8.73 25.15 13.61
N ASN A 68 -9.76 25.41 14.42
CA ASN A 68 -10.05 24.59 15.58
C ASN A 68 -10.42 23.16 15.14
N VAL A 69 -9.91 22.13 15.82
CA VAL A 69 -10.16 20.70 15.52
C VAL A 69 -11.65 20.37 15.39
N LEU A 70 -12.54 21.06 16.11
CA LEU A 70 -13.99 20.87 15.98
C LEU A 70 -14.53 21.19 14.58
N GLN A 71 -13.84 22.00 13.79
CA GLN A 71 -14.21 22.34 12.41
C GLN A 71 -14.13 21.13 11.47
N VAL A 72 -13.30 20.13 11.78
CA VAL A 72 -13.24 18.87 11.02
C VAL A 72 -14.62 18.19 10.93
N PHE A 73 -15.47 18.37 11.95
CA PHE A 73 -16.82 17.80 11.96
C PHE A 73 -17.86 18.66 11.23
N ARG A 74 -17.49 19.86 10.77
CA ARG A 74 -18.36 20.84 10.09
C ARG A 74 -17.95 21.09 8.64
N ASN A 75 -16.72 20.76 8.28
CA ASN A 75 -16.18 20.89 6.94
C ASN A 75 -16.23 19.56 6.19
N ASP A 76 -16.05 19.62 4.87
CA ASP A 76 -15.79 18.45 4.05
C ASP A 76 -14.31 18.04 4.10
N PHE A 77 -13.98 16.95 3.42
CA PHE A 77 -12.64 16.38 3.39
C PHE A 77 -11.55 17.37 2.93
N TRP A 78 -11.91 18.40 2.16
CA TRP A 78 -11.01 19.38 1.58
C TRP A 78 -10.93 20.67 2.41
N GLY A 79 -11.55 20.69 3.59
CA GLY A 79 -11.56 21.84 4.50
C GLY A 79 -12.61 22.92 4.17
N THR A 80 -13.54 22.64 3.25
CA THR A 80 -14.61 23.58 2.90
C THR A 80 -15.83 23.35 3.79
N PRO A 81 -16.48 24.40 4.36
CA PRO A 81 -17.68 24.23 5.16
C PRO A 81 -18.77 23.42 4.44
N MET A 82 -19.33 22.42 5.12
CA MET A 82 -20.33 21.51 4.54
C MET A 82 -21.61 22.25 4.11
N SER A 83 -21.86 23.45 4.62
CA SER A 83 -22.97 24.32 4.20
C SER A 83 -22.70 25.07 2.89
N ASP A 84 -21.45 25.18 2.45
CA ASP A 84 -21.10 25.90 1.22
C ASP A 84 -21.57 25.14 -0.03
N HIS A 85 -22.10 25.85 -1.03
CA HIS A 85 -22.51 25.27 -2.30
C HIS A 85 -21.36 24.66 -3.09
N ASN A 86 -20.13 25.17 -2.90
CA ASN A 86 -18.93 24.67 -3.56
C ASN A 86 -18.30 23.48 -2.82
N SER A 87 -18.81 23.11 -1.65
CA SER A 87 -18.34 21.92 -0.94
C SER A 87 -18.59 20.67 -1.78
N HIS A 88 -17.59 19.79 -1.84
CA HIS A 88 -17.72 18.48 -2.48
C HIS A 88 -18.59 17.50 -1.68
N LYS A 89 -19.05 17.90 -0.49
CA LYS A 89 -19.89 17.12 0.43
C LYS A 89 -19.29 15.78 0.86
N SER A 90 -17.98 15.60 0.69
CA SER A 90 -17.22 14.44 1.13
C SER A 90 -16.99 14.48 2.64
N TYR A 91 -17.93 13.95 3.43
CA TYR A 91 -17.80 13.91 4.88
C TYR A 91 -16.89 12.76 5.35
N ARG A 92 -15.64 13.08 5.72
CA ARG A 92 -14.61 12.09 6.12
C ARG A 92 -13.78 12.55 7.33
N PRO A 93 -14.41 12.92 8.46
CA PRO A 93 -13.72 13.55 9.59
C PRO A 93 -12.60 12.69 10.17
N LEU A 94 -12.78 11.36 10.24
CA LEU A 94 -11.75 10.45 10.77
C LEU A 94 -10.54 10.34 9.86
N THR A 95 -10.73 10.42 8.54
CA THR A 95 -9.62 10.44 7.58
C THR A 95 -8.87 11.76 7.66
N THR A 96 -9.58 12.89 7.75
CA THR A 96 -8.95 14.20 7.94
C THR A 96 -8.13 14.27 9.22
N LEU A 97 -8.61 13.68 10.33
CA LEU A 97 -7.88 13.59 11.61
C LEU A 97 -6.66 12.65 11.59
N SER A 98 -6.48 11.84 10.54
CA SER A 98 -5.35 10.91 10.46
C SER A 98 -4.07 11.53 9.90
N PHE A 99 -4.14 12.78 9.42
CA PHE A 99 -3.02 13.61 8.99
C PHE A 99 -2.57 14.52 10.13
#